data_AF-Q9VLL8-F1
#
_entry.id   AF-Q9VLL8-F1
#
_cell.length_a   1.000
_cell.length_b   1.000
_cell.length_c   1.000
_cell.angle_alpha   90.00
_cell.angle_beta   90.00
_cell.angle_gamma   90.00
#
_symmetry.space_group_name_H-M   'P 1'
#
loop_
_entity.id
_entity.type
_entity.pdbx_description
1 polymer ?
#
loop_
_entity_poly.entity_id
_entity_poly.type
_entity_poly.pdbx_seq_one_letter_code
_entity_poly.pdbx_strand_id
1 'polypeptide(L)'
;MKSALLLICLAFFVALLSTGNACDPNSDNQPDCSDASNVQTNIRNFWDPTRYWWCESSTSTATAVLCPLSTGFDPTKKECVSWSEWSWTAYC
;
A
#
# COMPACT_ATOMS: atom_id res chain seq x y z
N MET A 1 30.49 28.11 -10.31
CA MET A 1 30.67 26.71 -9.83
C MET A 1 29.78 26.39 -8.63
N LYS A 2 29.82 27.18 -7.55
CA LYS A 2 29.01 26.93 -6.33
C LYS A 2 27.49 26.86 -6.58
N SER A 3 26.95 27.79 -7.38
CA SER A 3 25.52 27.80 -7.71
C SER A 3 25.06 26.58 -8.50
N ALA A 4 25.92 26.04 -9.38
CA ALA A 4 25.62 24.84 -10.15
C ALA A 4 25.52 23.59 -9.24
N LEU A 5 26.45 23.46 -8.28
CA LEU A 5 26.39 22.37 -7.30
C LEU A 5 25.13 22.48 -6.43
N LEU A 6 24.75 23.68 -6.00
CA LEU A 6 23.52 23.91 -5.23
C LEU A 6 22.27 23.54 -6.02
N LEU A 7 22.20 23.91 -7.30
CA LEU A 7 21.08 23.56 -8.19
C LEU A 7 20.95 22.04 -8.40
N ILE A 8 22.07 21.33 -8.57
CA ILE A 8 22.08 19.87 -8.70
C ILE A 8 21.60 19.20 -7.41
N CYS A 9 22.08 19.65 -6.24
CA CYS A 9 21.61 19.13 -4.96
C CYS A 9 20.11 19.38 -4.75
N LEU A 10 19.60 20.56 -5.11
CA LEU A 10 18.17 20.88 -5.00
C LEU A 10 17.33 19.99 -5.94
N ALA A 11 17.78 19.80 -7.18
CA ALA A 11 17.09 18.93 -8.14
C ALA A 11 17.06 17.47 -7.66
N PHE A 12 18.15 16.97 -7.10
CA PHE A 12 18.21 15.62 -6.54
C PHE A 12 17.29 15.47 -5.33
N PHE A 13 17.24 16.47 -4.44
CA PHE A 13 16.35 16.47 -3.28
C PHE A 13 14.87 16.50 -3.69
N VAL A 14 14.50 17.35 -4.64
CA VAL A 14 13.12 17.39 -5.18
C VAL A 14 12.75 16.07 -5.83
N ALA A 15 13.66 15.46 -6.61
CA ALA A 15 13.43 14.15 -7.21
C ALA A 15 13.17 13.07 -6.15
N LEU A 16 13.96 13.06 -5.06
CA LEU A 16 13.76 12.14 -3.93
C LEU A 16 12.45 12.36 -3.17
N LEU A 17 11.99 13.61 -3.07
CA LEU A 17 10.69 13.91 -2.46
C LEU A 17 9.52 13.42 -3.31
N SER A 18 9.67 13.42 -4.64
CA SER A 18 8.63 12.97 -5.57
C SER A 18 8.53 11.45 -5.73
N THR A 19 9.48 10.65 -5.24
CA THR A 19 9.46 9.18 -5.37
C THR A 19 8.67 8.45 -4.30
N GLY A 20 8.04 9.17 -3.36
CA GLY A 20 7.19 8.55 -2.36
C GLY A 20 5.90 8.06 -3.03
N ASN A 21 5.59 6.77 -2.89
CA ASN A 21 4.26 6.21 -3.12
C ASN A 21 3.24 7.06 -2.34
N ALA A 22 2.74 8.10 -2.98
CA ALA A 22 1.79 9.01 -2.37
C ALA A 22 0.53 8.18 -2.11
N CYS A 23 0.26 7.92 -0.84
CA CYS A 23 -0.95 7.24 -0.43
C CYS A 23 -2.15 8.05 -0.96
N ASP A 24 -2.99 7.43 -1.77
CA ASP A 24 -4.22 8.03 -2.27
C ASP A 24 -5.40 7.50 -1.44
N PRO A 25 -5.90 8.28 -0.45
CA PRO A 25 -7.03 7.86 0.38
C PRO A 25 -8.34 7.79 -0.40
N ASN A 26 -8.39 8.32 -1.62
CA ASN A 26 -9.56 8.25 -2.51
C ASN A 26 -9.50 7.05 -3.47
N SER A 27 -8.48 6.19 -3.34
CA SER A 27 -8.39 4.90 -4.02
C SER A 27 -8.84 3.76 -3.12
N ASP A 28 -9.00 2.57 -3.67
CA ASP A 28 -9.22 1.32 -2.91
C ASP A 28 -7.92 0.67 -2.42
N ASN A 29 -6.78 1.34 -2.64
CA ASN A 29 -5.43 0.87 -2.36
C ASN A 29 -5.06 -0.42 -3.12
N GLN A 30 -5.62 -0.63 -4.31
CA GLN A 30 -5.19 -1.73 -5.17
C GLN A 30 -3.70 -1.55 -5.53
N PRO A 31 -2.83 -2.51 -5.17
CA PRO A 31 -1.40 -2.38 -5.40
C PRO A 31 -1.03 -2.63 -6.87
N ASP A 32 0.06 -2.01 -7.32
CA ASP A 32 0.76 -2.43 -8.52
C ASP A 32 1.60 -3.67 -8.21
N CYS A 33 1.24 -4.82 -8.78
CA CYS A 33 1.98 -6.06 -8.58
C CYS A 33 3.37 -6.04 -9.24
N SER A 34 3.66 -5.13 -10.18
CA SER A 34 4.98 -5.01 -10.79
C SER A 34 6.05 -4.56 -9.79
N ASP A 35 5.62 -3.89 -8.71
CA ASP A 35 6.46 -3.59 -7.55
C ASP A 35 6.66 -4.87 -6.71
N ALA A 36 7.91 -5.32 -6.64
CA ALA A 36 8.31 -6.51 -5.89
C ALA A 36 7.95 -6.45 -4.40
N SER A 37 7.79 -5.25 -3.82
CA SER A 37 7.37 -5.09 -2.42
C SER A 37 5.90 -5.44 -2.17
N ASN A 38 5.07 -5.48 -3.21
CA ASN A 38 3.65 -5.84 -3.12
C ASN A 38 3.39 -7.34 -3.34
N VAL A 39 4.32 -8.03 -3.99
CA VAL A 39 4.19 -9.46 -4.32
C VAL A 39 4.17 -10.30 -3.04
N GLN A 40 3.24 -11.26 -2.99
CA GLN A 40 3.02 -12.17 -1.86
C GLN A 40 2.86 -11.48 -0.50
N THR A 41 2.32 -10.26 -0.51
CA THR A 41 2.03 -9.48 0.69
C THR A 41 0.55 -9.20 0.77
N ASN A 42 -0.07 -9.47 1.93
CA ASN A 42 -1.45 -9.10 2.16
C ASN A 42 -1.53 -7.58 2.33
N ILE A 43 -2.27 -6.91 1.43
CA ILE A 43 -2.37 -5.46 1.39
C ILE A 43 -3.82 -5.06 1.66
N ARG A 44 -4.04 -4.12 2.57
CA ARG A 44 -5.39 -3.70 2.94
C ARG A 44 -6.13 -3.08 1.76
N ASN A 45 -7.40 -3.44 1.60
CA ASN A 45 -8.36 -2.65 0.82
C ASN A 45 -8.91 -1.50 1.70
N PHE A 46 -8.95 -0.28 1.17
CA PHE A 46 -9.40 0.88 1.95
C PHE A 46 -10.91 0.91 2.21
N TRP A 47 -11.72 0.36 1.29
CA TRP A 47 -13.18 0.50 1.35
C TRP A 47 -13.88 -0.74 1.89
N ASP A 48 -13.29 -1.91 1.68
CA ASP A 48 -13.86 -3.19 2.11
C ASP A 48 -12.95 -3.86 3.16
N PRO A 49 -13.25 -3.72 4.46
CA PRO A 49 -12.48 -4.37 5.51
C PRO A 49 -12.64 -5.90 5.52
N THR A 50 -13.59 -6.46 4.75
CA THR A 50 -13.75 -7.91 4.62
C THR A 50 -12.80 -8.50 3.57
N ARG A 51 -11.98 -7.68 2.93
CA ARG A 51 -11.06 -8.09 1.87
C ARG A 51 -9.68 -7.50 2.02
N TYR A 52 -8.73 -8.17 1.40
CA TYR A 52 -7.39 -7.67 1.16
C TYR A 52 -6.96 -7.95 -0.28
N TRP A 53 -6.01 -7.16 -0.77
CA TRP A 53 -5.38 -7.33 -2.06
C TRP A 53 -4.24 -8.35 -1.98
N TRP A 54 -4.17 -9.20 -3.00
CA TRP A 54 -3.12 -10.19 -3.18
C TRP A 54 -2.53 -10.12 -4.59
N CYS A 55 -1.21 -10.01 -4.65
CA CYS A 55 -0.40 -10.15 -5.86
C CYS A 55 0.33 -11.49 -5.79
N GLU A 56 0.00 -12.42 -6.68
CA GLU A 56 0.65 -13.75 -6.72
C GLU A 56 2.10 -13.66 -7.21
N SER A 57 2.33 -12.83 -8.24
CA SER A 57 3.62 -12.62 -8.87
C SER A 57 3.76 -11.21 -9.42
N SER A 58 4.99 -10.83 -9.81
CA SER A 58 5.26 -9.52 -10.39
C SER A 58 4.63 -9.25 -11.76
N THR A 59 4.04 -10.28 -12.37
CA THR A 59 3.34 -10.20 -13.65
C THR A 59 1.84 -10.44 -13.52
N SER A 60 1.36 -10.67 -12.30
CA SER A 60 -0.06 -10.88 -12.01
C SER A 60 -0.81 -9.56 -11.85
N THR A 61 -2.13 -9.62 -11.78
CA THR A 61 -2.99 -8.49 -11.37
C THR A 61 -3.44 -8.71 -9.93
N ALA A 62 -3.55 -7.63 -9.17
CA ALA A 62 -4.01 -7.70 -7.78
C ALA A 62 -5.44 -8.24 -7.71
N THR A 63 -5.64 -9.27 -6.88
CA THR A 63 -6.94 -9.90 -6.66
C THR A 63 -7.45 -9.61 -5.26
N ALA A 64 -8.77 -9.41 -5.13
CA ALA A 64 -9.39 -9.16 -3.83
C ALA A 64 -9.76 -10.49 -3.16
N VAL A 65 -9.05 -10.85 -2.10
CA VAL A 65 -9.28 -12.08 -1.34
C VAL A 65 -10.21 -11.77 -0.17
N LEU A 66 -11.23 -12.62 0.01
CA LEU A 66 -12.20 -12.49 1.10
C LEU A 66 -11.61 -13.06 2.40
N CYS A 67 -11.73 -12.30 3.47
CA CYS A 67 -11.47 -12.79 4.82
C CYS A 67 -12.50 -13.87 5.23
N PRO A 68 -12.16 -14.75 6.19
CA PRO A 68 -13.13 -15.66 6.80
C PRO A 68 -14.39 -14.93 7.31
N LEU A 69 -15.50 -15.66 7.39
CA LEU A 69 -16.75 -15.10 7.93
C LEU A 69 -16.54 -14.52 9.33
N SER A 70 -17.18 -13.38 9.61
CA SER A 70 -17.08 -12.67 10.90
C SER A 70 -15.67 -12.20 11.28
N THR A 71 -14.82 -11.93 10.27
CA THR A 71 -13.49 -11.32 10.45
C THR A 71 -13.29 -10.12 9.54
N GLY A 72 -12.38 -9.23 9.92
CA GLY A 72 -11.95 -8.07 9.15
C GLY A 72 -10.42 -8.02 9.02
N PHE A 73 -9.92 -7.47 7.93
CA PHE A 73 -8.49 -7.37 7.67
C PHE A 73 -7.84 -6.26 8.51
N ASP A 74 -6.81 -6.62 9.28
CA ASP A 74 -5.97 -5.72 10.05
C ASP A 74 -4.70 -5.39 9.26
N PRO A 75 -4.48 -4.12 8.86
CA PRO A 75 -3.30 -3.73 8.08
C PRO A 75 -1.98 -3.81 8.86
N THR A 76 -2.02 -3.70 10.18
CA THR A 76 -0.83 -3.74 11.04
C THR A 76 -0.34 -5.18 11.19
N LYS A 77 -1.27 -6.10 11.45
CA LYS A 77 -0.96 -7.54 11.55
C LYS A 77 -0.85 -8.24 10.18
N LYS A 78 -1.39 -7.61 9.11
CA LYS A 78 -1.48 -8.14 7.74
C LYS A 78 -2.26 -9.45 7.64
N GLU A 79 -3.32 -9.57 8.44
CA GLU A 79 -4.16 -10.77 8.50
C GLU A 79 -5.62 -10.43 8.82
N CYS A 80 -6.51 -11.40 8.63
CA CYS A 80 -7.89 -11.28 9.02
C CYS A 80 -8.05 -11.60 10.52
N VAL A 81 -8.61 -10.67 11.28
CA VAL A 81 -8.82 -10.80 12.73
C VAL A 81 -10.32 -10.78 13.06
N SER A 82 -10.68 -11.29 14.24
CA SER A 82 -12.05 -11.21 14.73
C SER A 82 -12.54 -9.75 14.81
N TRP A 83 -13.82 -9.50 14.55
CA TRP A 83 -14.38 -8.14 14.67
C TRP A 83 -14.22 -7.51 16.06
N SER A 84 -14.09 -8.33 17.12
CA SER A 84 -13.79 -7.84 18.46
C SER A 84 -12.39 -7.26 18.62
N GLU A 85 -11.45 -7.67 17.76
CA GLU A 85 -10.07 -7.16 17.74
C GLU A 85 -9.86 -6.11 16.65
N TRP A 86 -10.64 -6.18 15.58
CA TRP A 86 -10.50 -5.29 14.44
C TRP A 86 -10.78 -3.84 14.84
N SER A 87 -9.93 -2.93 14.37
CA SER A 87 -10.12 -1.50 14.53
C SER A 87 -9.90 -0.78 13.20
N TRP A 88 -10.72 0.23 12.94
CA TRP A 88 -10.49 1.09 11.79
C TRP A 88 -9.19 1.88 12.00
N THR A 89 -8.34 1.86 10.99
CA THR A 89 -7.12 2.68 10.90
C THR A 89 -7.25 3.62 9.72
N ALA A 90 -6.63 4.79 9.80
CA ALA A 90 -6.60 5.73 8.68
C ALA A 90 -5.91 5.10 7.46
N TYR A 91 -6.32 5.51 6.26
CA TYR A 91 -5.78 5.00 4.99
C TYR A 91 -4.31 5.40 4.80
N CYS A 92 -4.02 6.61 5.26
CA CYS A 92 -2.75 7.29 5.37
C CYS A 92 -2.82 8.06 6.71
#